data_AF-B4IBS5-F1
#
_entry.id   AF-B4IBS5-F1
#
_cell.length_a   1.000
_cell.length_b   1.000
_cell.length_c   1.000
_cell.angle_alpha   90.00
_cell.angle_beta   90.00
_cell.angle_gamma   90.00
#
_symmetry.space_group_name_H-M   'P 1'
#
loop_
_entity.id
_entity.type
_entity.pdbx_description
1 polymer ?
#
loop_
_entity_poly.entity_id
_entity_poly.type
_entity_poly.pdbx_seq_one_letter_code
_entity_poly.pdbx_strand_id
1 'polypeptide(L)'
;MLNAAALLLALLCAANAAAAADLADKLRDDSELSQFYSLLESNQIANSTLSLRSCTIFVPTNEAFQRYKSKTTHVLYHITTEAYTQKRLPNTVSSDMAGNPPLYITKNSNGDIFVNNARIIPSLSVETNSDGKRQIMHIIDEVLEPLTVKAGHSDTPNNPNALKFLKNAEEFNVDNIGVRTYRSQVTMAKKESVYDAAGQHTFLVPVDEGFKCRHYHTMCGRQTRVGVVLPKS
;
A
#
# COMPACT_ATOMS: atom_id res chain seq x y z
N MET A 1 -12.76 33.42 52.02
CA MET A 1 -12.33 32.04 52.31
C MET A 1 -12.58 31.21 51.05
N LEU A 2 -11.54 30.96 50.26
CA LEU A 2 -11.67 30.15 49.03
C LEU A 2 -11.98 28.71 49.43
N ASN A 3 -13.08 28.18 48.89
CA ASN A 3 -13.69 26.94 49.32
C ASN A 3 -12.82 25.74 48.89
N ALA A 4 -12.23 25.02 49.84
CA ALA A 4 -11.33 23.89 49.58
C ALA A 4 -11.97 22.78 48.70
N ALA A 5 -13.30 22.68 48.73
CA ALA A 5 -14.08 21.78 47.87
C ALA A 5 -13.99 22.13 46.37
N ALA A 6 -13.88 23.42 46.02
CA ALA A 6 -13.74 23.87 44.63
C ALA A 6 -12.33 23.57 44.08
N LEU A 7 -11.31 23.62 44.94
CA LEU A 7 -9.94 23.26 44.58
C LEU A 7 -9.82 21.74 44.35
N LEU A 8 -10.49 20.93 45.18
CA LEU A 8 -10.50 19.47 45.03
C LEU A 8 -11.25 19.04 43.75
N LEU A 9 -12.37 19.68 43.42
CA LEU A 9 -13.12 19.37 42.19
C LEU A 9 -12.35 19.76 40.92
N ALA A 10 -11.61 20.88 40.96
CA ALA A 10 -10.74 21.28 39.85
C ALA A 10 -9.53 20.34 39.68
N LEU A 11 -8.96 19.83 40.79
CA LEU A 11 -7.87 18.86 40.77
C LEU A 11 -8.31 17.46 40.32
N LEU A 12 -9.55 17.03 40.65
CA LEU A 12 -10.10 15.77 40.14
C LEU A 12 -10.47 15.84 38.66
N CYS A 13 -10.87 17.00 38.12
CA CYS A 13 -11.09 17.17 36.68
C CYS A 13 -9.77 17.25 35.87
N ALA A 14 -8.69 17.75 36.47
CA ALA A 14 -7.38 17.81 35.81
C ALA A 14 -6.66 16.45 35.76
N ALA A 15 -7.02 15.50 36.62
CA ALA A 15 -6.40 14.18 36.67
C ALA A 15 -6.95 13.19 35.62
N ASN A 16 -8.03 13.54 34.92
CA ASN A 16 -8.74 12.61 34.02
C ASN A 16 -8.62 12.94 32.53
N ALA A 17 -7.68 13.83 32.17
CA ALA A 17 -7.31 14.13 30.79
C ALA A 17 -5.83 13.84 30.57
N ALA A 18 -5.38 12.62 30.89
CA ALA A 18 -4.35 12.02 30.06
C ALA A 18 -5.02 11.79 28.69
N ALA A 19 -5.09 12.85 27.87
CA ALA A 19 -5.54 12.75 26.50
C ALA A 19 -4.72 11.63 25.88
N ALA A 20 -5.38 10.54 25.51
CA ALA A 20 -4.72 9.48 24.77
C ALA A 20 -4.12 10.15 23.54
N ALA A 21 -2.78 10.23 23.48
CA ALA A 21 -2.09 10.96 22.43
C ALA A 21 -2.66 10.54 21.08
N ASP A 22 -3.11 11.53 20.31
CA ASP A 22 -3.76 11.29 19.03
C ASP A 22 -2.76 10.64 18.08
N LEU A 23 -3.25 9.90 17.07
CA LEU A 23 -2.37 9.28 16.09
C LEU A 23 -1.48 10.32 15.41
N ALA A 24 -2.04 11.51 15.15
CA ALA A 24 -1.35 12.65 14.58
C ALA A 24 -0.22 13.17 15.49
N ASP A 25 -0.43 13.22 16.82
CA ASP A 25 0.62 13.61 17.77
C ASP A 25 1.78 12.60 17.74
N LYS A 26 1.46 11.30 17.73
CA LYS A 26 2.49 10.25 17.67
C LYS A 26 3.30 10.29 16.37
N LEU A 27 2.64 10.61 15.25
CA LEU A 27 3.31 10.81 13.97
C LEU A 27 4.21 12.04 13.96
N ARG A 28 3.75 13.14 14.56
CA ARG A 28 4.51 14.39 14.66
C ARG A 28 5.75 14.24 15.53
N ASP A 29 5.62 13.50 16.64
CA ASP A 29 6.67 13.39 17.64
C ASP A 29 7.75 12.34 17.26
N ASP A 30 7.49 11.50 16.25
CA ASP A 30 8.46 10.51 15.74
C ASP A 30 9.30 11.08 14.58
N SER A 31 10.58 11.34 14.86
CA SER A 31 11.51 11.89 13.87
C SER A 31 11.73 10.99 12.66
N GLU A 32 11.59 9.67 12.81
CA GLU A 32 11.79 8.67 11.74
C GLU A 32 10.62 8.63 10.75
N LEU A 33 9.50 9.29 11.07
CA LEU A 33 8.28 9.36 10.27
C LEU A 33 7.99 10.76 9.72
N SER A 34 8.88 11.72 10.00
CA SER A 34 8.71 13.14 9.69
C SER A 34 8.43 13.45 8.21
N GLN A 35 9.01 12.69 7.27
CA GLN A 35 8.73 12.88 5.84
C GLN A 35 7.27 12.56 5.49
N PHE A 36 6.76 11.44 5.98
CA PHE A 36 5.35 11.09 5.75
C PHE A 36 4.41 12.06 6.47
N TYR A 37 4.71 12.41 7.72
CA TYR A 37 3.92 13.37 8.48
C TYR A 37 3.76 14.71 7.73
N SER A 38 4.83 15.23 7.13
CA SER A 38 4.79 16.49 6.35
C SER A 38 3.82 16.41 5.16
N LEU A 39 3.78 15.26 4.47
CA LEU A 39 2.84 15.01 3.37
C LEU A 39 1.40 14.88 3.86
N LEU A 40 1.22 14.25 5.03
CA LEU A 40 -0.09 14.08 5.64
C LEU A 40 -0.66 15.43 6.11
N GLU A 41 0.15 16.22 6.83
CA GLU A 41 -0.24 17.53 7.37
C GLU A 41 -0.66 18.50 6.25
N SER A 42 0.03 18.46 5.11
CA SER A 42 -0.33 19.27 3.93
C SER A 42 -1.57 18.77 3.18
N ASN A 43 -2.10 17.57 3.50
CA ASN A 43 -3.26 16.98 2.84
C ASN A 43 -4.53 17.14 3.69
N GLN A 44 -5.38 18.10 3.31
CA GLN A 44 -6.64 18.39 4.02
C GLN A 44 -7.59 17.20 4.12
N ILE A 45 -7.64 16.33 3.10
CA ILE A 45 -8.51 15.15 3.09
C ILE A 45 -7.98 14.13 4.10
N ALA A 46 -6.67 13.86 4.11
CA ALA A 46 -6.05 12.94 5.07
C ALA A 46 -6.25 13.40 6.52
N ASN A 47 -6.04 14.70 6.79
CA ASN A 47 -6.30 15.30 8.10
C ASN A 47 -7.76 15.11 8.51
N SER A 48 -8.70 15.36 7.59
CA SER A 48 -10.13 15.18 7.87
C SER A 48 -10.47 13.71 8.16
N THR A 49 -9.87 12.76 7.44
CA THR A 49 -10.06 11.33 7.70
C THR A 49 -9.56 10.94 9.09
N LEU A 50 -8.38 11.40 9.50
CA LEU A 50 -7.89 11.20 10.87
C LEU A 50 -8.79 11.88 11.91
N SER A 51 -9.26 13.10 11.68
CA SER A 51 -10.09 13.77 12.68
C SER A 51 -11.51 13.21 12.79
N LEU A 52 -12.05 12.56 11.76
CA LEU A 52 -13.49 12.22 11.70
C LEU A 52 -13.80 10.73 11.70
N ARG A 53 -12.84 9.85 11.34
CA ARG A 53 -13.12 8.44 11.04
C ARG A 53 -12.18 7.48 11.76
N SER A 54 -12.63 6.23 11.89
CA SER A 54 -11.76 5.11 12.22
C SER A 54 -11.02 4.65 10.97
N CYS A 55 -9.71 4.44 11.06
CA CYS A 55 -8.89 4.09 9.90
C CYS A 55 -7.64 3.31 10.30
N THR A 56 -7.00 2.69 9.31
CA THR A 56 -5.63 2.18 9.41
C THR A 56 -4.74 3.04 8.53
N ILE A 57 -3.58 3.43 9.02
CA ILE A 57 -2.59 4.17 8.24
C ILE A 57 -1.30 3.35 8.15
N PHE A 58 -0.82 3.18 6.94
CA PHE A 58 0.46 2.55 6.66
C PHE A 58 1.51 3.63 6.45
N VAL A 59 2.47 3.74 7.37
CA VAL A 59 3.38 4.87 7.42
C VAL A 59 4.77 4.42 6.98
N PRO A 60 5.27 4.87 5.83
CA PRO A 60 6.63 4.57 5.41
C PRO A 60 7.65 5.26 6.31
N THR A 61 8.74 4.56 6.61
CA THR A 61 9.89 5.17 7.28
C THR A 61 10.59 6.21 6.39
N ASN A 62 11.36 7.12 6.99
CA ASN A 62 12.22 8.02 6.23
C ASN A 62 13.21 7.26 5.33
N GLU A 63 13.69 6.08 5.74
CA GLU A 63 14.53 5.19 4.91
C GLU A 63 13.76 4.69 3.67
N ALA A 64 12.46 4.39 3.80
CA ALA A 64 11.61 4.04 2.67
C ALA A 64 11.58 5.17 1.63
N PHE A 65 11.42 6.41 2.08
CA PHE A 65 11.44 7.59 1.21
C PHE A 65 12.80 7.85 0.56
N GLN A 66 13.91 7.56 1.24
CA GLN A 66 15.25 7.68 0.64
C GLN A 66 15.44 6.72 -0.54
N ARG A 67 14.83 5.54 -0.47
CA ARG A 67 14.85 4.53 -1.55
C ARG A 67 13.80 4.77 -2.62
N TYR A 68 12.81 5.61 -2.32
CA TYR A 68 11.70 5.91 -3.21
C TYR A 68 12.15 6.80 -4.38
N LYS A 69 12.04 6.28 -5.60
CA LYS A 69 12.52 6.96 -6.81
C LYS A 69 11.52 7.96 -7.38
N SER A 70 10.24 7.75 -7.11
CA SER A 70 9.17 8.59 -7.61
C SER A 70 9.10 9.91 -6.82
N LYS A 71 8.68 10.98 -7.48
CA LYS A 71 8.57 12.32 -6.86
C LYS A 71 7.20 12.58 -6.25
N THR A 72 6.22 11.73 -6.53
CA THR A 72 4.83 11.92 -6.13
C THR A 72 4.39 10.77 -5.24
N THR A 73 4.02 11.08 -4.00
CA THR A 73 3.50 10.11 -3.03
C THR A 73 2.01 10.34 -2.82
N HIS A 74 1.23 9.26 -2.87
CA HIS A 74 -0.22 9.33 -2.66
C HIS A 74 -0.57 9.04 -1.20
N VAL A 75 -0.72 10.09 -0.38
CA VAL A 75 -1.01 9.95 1.06
C VAL A 75 -2.27 9.14 1.32
N LEU A 76 -3.36 9.43 0.59
CA LEU A 76 -4.63 8.71 0.77
C LEU A 76 -4.56 7.22 0.37
N TYR A 77 -3.57 6.83 -0.43
CA TYR A 77 -3.35 5.41 -0.76
C TYR A 77 -2.80 4.62 0.43
N HIS A 78 -2.21 5.31 1.40
CA HIS A 78 -1.68 4.74 2.63
C HIS A 78 -2.72 4.66 3.75
N ILE A 79 -3.93 5.17 3.54
CA ILE A 79 -4.99 5.22 4.56
C ILE A 79 -6.12 4.28 4.12
N THR A 80 -6.68 3.50 5.04
CA THR A 80 -7.86 2.65 4.81
C THR A 80 -9.11 3.27 5.42
N THR A 81 -10.27 2.83 4.95
CA THR A 81 -11.58 3.32 5.42
C THR A 81 -12.04 2.72 6.75
N GLU A 82 -11.32 1.72 7.27
CA GLU A 82 -11.60 1.01 8.52
C GLU A 82 -10.33 0.74 9.33
N ALA A 83 -10.48 0.48 10.63
CA ALA A 83 -9.37 0.18 11.54
C ALA A 83 -9.10 -1.33 11.67
N TYR A 84 -7.93 -1.78 11.22
CA TYR A 84 -7.49 -3.16 11.24
C TYR A 84 -6.21 -3.33 12.04
N THR A 85 -6.27 -4.16 13.07
CA THR A 85 -5.03 -4.65 13.72
C THR A 85 -4.35 -5.66 12.81
N GLN A 86 -3.05 -5.90 13.00
CA GLN A 86 -2.29 -6.96 12.30
C GLN A 86 -3.02 -8.31 12.22
N LYS A 87 -3.64 -8.74 13.33
CA LYS A 87 -4.40 -10.01 13.40
C LYS A 87 -5.68 -10.01 12.59
N ARG A 88 -6.33 -8.85 12.45
CA ARG A 88 -7.63 -8.66 11.78
C ARG A 88 -7.52 -8.05 10.38
N LEU A 89 -6.31 -7.79 9.88
CA LEU A 89 -6.10 -7.38 8.50
C LEU A 89 -6.59 -8.49 7.55
N PRO A 90 -7.61 -8.22 6.70
CA PRO A 90 -8.06 -9.15 5.67
C PRO A 90 -7.06 -9.17 4.51
N ASN A 91 -7.21 -10.13 3.59
CA ASN A 91 -6.29 -10.28 2.44
C ASN A 91 -6.37 -9.11 1.44
N THR A 92 -7.41 -8.30 1.49
CA THR A 92 -7.59 -7.11 0.64
C THR A 92 -8.33 -6.05 1.43
N VAL A 93 -7.82 -4.83 1.42
CA VAL A 93 -8.46 -3.65 2.03
C VAL A 93 -8.55 -2.52 1.01
N SER A 94 -9.57 -1.68 1.09
CA SER A 94 -9.69 -0.50 0.25
C SER A 94 -8.91 0.67 0.85
N SER A 95 -8.14 1.36 0.01
CA SER A 95 -7.56 2.66 0.38
C SER A 95 -8.61 3.78 0.33
N ASP A 96 -8.34 4.90 1.00
CA ASP A 96 -9.16 6.12 1.03
C ASP A 96 -8.87 7.03 -0.18
N MET A 97 -8.01 6.59 -1.11
CA MET A 97 -7.73 7.29 -2.35
C MET A 97 -8.94 7.23 -3.30
N ALA A 98 -9.10 8.26 -4.15
CA ALA A 98 -10.15 8.29 -5.17
C ALA A 98 -10.16 7.02 -6.04
N GLY A 99 -11.34 6.42 -6.22
CA GLY A 99 -11.50 5.12 -6.88
C GLY A 99 -11.29 3.91 -5.96
N ASN A 100 -10.93 4.13 -4.69
CA ASN A 100 -10.70 3.13 -3.65
C ASN A 100 -9.80 1.95 -4.13
N PRO A 101 -8.62 2.23 -4.72
CA PRO A 101 -7.76 1.16 -5.21
C PRO A 101 -7.39 0.21 -4.05
N PRO A 102 -7.37 -1.11 -4.31
CA PRO A 102 -7.16 -2.10 -3.27
C PRO A 102 -5.69 -2.14 -2.83
N LEU A 103 -5.48 -2.40 -1.54
CA LEU A 103 -4.22 -2.82 -0.96
C LEU A 103 -4.29 -4.32 -0.69
N TYR A 104 -3.28 -5.06 -1.16
CA TYR A 104 -3.22 -6.50 -1.04
C TYR A 104 -2.40 -6.90 0.18
N ILE A 105 -3.00 -7.64 1.11
CA ILE A 105 -2.28 -8.10 2.30
C ILE A 105 -1.79 -9.52 2.07
N THR A 106 -0.49 -9.73 2.20
CA THR A 106 0.13 -11.07 2.16
C THR A 106 0.73 -11.39 3.53
N LYS A 107 0.44 -12.58 4.06
CA LYS A 107 1.03 -13.09 5.30
C LYS A 107 1.91 -14.28 4.95
N ASN A 108 3.17 -14.25 5.33
CA ASN A 108 4.06 -15.40 5.11
C ASN A 108 3.98 -16.40 6.27
N SER A 109 4.58 -17.58 6.10
CA SER A 109 4.66 -18.61 7.14
C SER A 109 5.46 -18.18 8.38
N ASN A 110 6.34 -17.19 8.23
CA ASN A 110 7.21 -16.69 9.28
C ASN A 110 6.52 -15.64 10.16
N GLY A 111 5.28 -15.25 9.82
CA GLY A 111 4.50 -14.25 10.54
C GLY A 111 4.70 -12.82 10.07
N ASP A 112 5.53 -12.57 9.05
CA ASP A 112 5.64 -11.25 8.43
C ASP A 112 4.37 -10.95 7.63
N ILE A 113 3.96 -9.68 7.69
CA ILE A 113 2.78 -9.16 7.00
C ILE A 113 3.26 -8.11 6.00
N PHE A 114 2.79 -8.22 4.77
CA PHE A 114 3.09 -7.30 3.68
C PHE A 114 1.81 -6.62 3.21
N VAL A 115 1.89 -5.33 2.92
CA VAL A 115 0.86 -4.54 2.25
C VAL A 115 1.39 -4.19 0.88
N ASN A 116 0.78 -4.75 -0.16
CA ASN A 116 1.37 -4.91 -1.48
C ASN A 116 2.74 -5.62 -1.36
N ASN A 117 3.84 -4.87 -1.54
CA ASN A 117 5.21 -5.39 -1.36
C ASN A 117 5.89 -4.83 -0.11
N ALA A 118 5.30 -3.82 0.54
CA ALA A 118 5.88 -3.18 1.72
C ALA A 118 5.67 -4.05 2.95
N ARG A 119 6.72 -4.35 3.70
CA ARG A 119 6.62 -5.15 4.92
C ARG A 119 6.20 -4.25 6.08
N ILE A 120 5.20 -4.69 6.84
CA ILE A 120 4.83 -4.07 8.11
C ILE A 120 5.90 -4.44 9.14
N ILE A 121 6.45 -3.45 9.82
CA ILE A 121 7.37 -3.61 10.95
C ILE A 121 6.53 -3.83 12.21
N PRO A 122 6.36 -5.07 12.70
CA PRO A 122 5.26 -5.37 13.62
C PRO A 122 5.42 -4.70 14.99
N SER A 123 6.67 -4.53 15.44
CA SER A 123 7.04 -3.93 16.73
C SER A 123 6.71 -2.45 16.84
N LEU A 124 6.44 -1.77 15.72
CA LEU A 124 6.19 -0.32 15.69
C LEU A 124 4.75 0.03 15.37
N SER A 125 3.85 -0.95 15.42
CA SER A 125 2.42 -0.69 15.21
C SER A 125 1.79 -0.07 16.45
N VAL A 126 0.99 0.95 16.23
CA VAL A 126 0.37 1.73 17.30
C VAL A 126 -1.14 1.71 17.14
N GLU A 127 -1.85 1.53 18.24
CA GLU A 127 -3.30 1.69 18.29
C GLU A 127 -3.62 2.90 19.16
N THR A 128 -4.52 3.75 18.67
CA THR A 128 -5.09 4.88 19.40
C THR A 128 -6.61 4.82 19.33
N ASN A 129 -7.25 5.41 20.33
CA ASN A 129 -8.68 5.65 20.32
C ASN A 129 -8.88 7.11 20.68
N SER A 130 -9.18 7.93 19.67
CA SER A 130 -9.39 9.37 19.79
C SER A 130 -10.86 9.65 19.53
N ASP A 131 -11.57 10.22 20.50
CA ASP A 131 -13.01 10.50 20.43
C ASP A 131 -13.89 9.31 20.00
N GLY A 132 -13.57 8.10 20.47
CA GLY A 132 -14.30 6.88 20.11
C GLY A 132 -13.99 6.35 18.71
N LYS A 133 -13.07 6.98 17.98
CA LYS A 133 -12.60 6.53 16.67
C LYS A 133 -11.35 5.70 16.88
N ARG A 134 -11.43 4.44 16.46
CA ARG A 134 -10.30 3.54 16.53
C ARG A 134 -9.36 3.85 15.38
N GLN A 135 -8.09 4.05 15.68
CA GLN A 135 -7.08 4.34 14.68
C GLN A 135 -5.87 3.46 14.90
N ILE A 136 -5.33 2.95 13.80
CA ILE A 136 -4.22 2.02 13.84
C ILE A 136 -3.16 2.51 12.86
N MET A 137 -1.93 2.63 13.35
CA MET A 137 -0.77 2.95 12.55
C MET A 137 0.13 1.72 12.42
N HIS A 138 0.52 1.41 11.20
CA HIS A 138 1.44 0.35 10.85
C HIS A 138 2.63 0.96 10.12
N ILE A 139 3.82 0.91 10.71
CA ILE A 139 5.03 1.38 10.03
C ILE A 139 5.44 0.34 8.98
N ILE A 140 5.77 0.81 7.79
CA ILE A 140 6.18 -0.02 6.64
C ILE A 140 7.54 0.41 6.09
N ASP A 141 8.26 -0.52 5.46
CA ASP A 141 9.61 -0.28 4.94
C ASP A 141 9.67 0.20 3.48
N GLU A 142 8.54 0.31 2.79
CA GLU A 142 8.44 0.86 1.43
C GLU A 142 7.29 1.87 1.33
N VAL A 143 7.38 2.80 0.36
CA VAL A 143 6.29 3.73 0.06
C VAL A 143 5.29 3.01 -0.86
N LEU A 144 4.00 3.05 -0.52
CA LEU A 144 2.96 2.43 -1.33
C LEU A 144 2.66 3.26 -2.58
N GLU A 145 2.72 2.62 -3.74
CA GLU A 145 2.35 3.22 -5.03
C GLU A 145 1.11 2.55 -5.62
N PRO A 146 0.07 3.32 -5.98
CA PRO A 146 -1.06 2.78 -6.71
C PRO A 146 -0.67 2.55 -8.17
N LEU A 147 -1.16 1.45 -8.75
CA LEU A 147 -1.11 1.29 -10.19
C LEU A 147 -2.05 2.30 -10.84
N THR A 148 -1.49 3.33 -11.47
CA THR A 148 -2.24 4.41 -12.12
C THR A 148 -2.01 4.41 -13.62
N VAL A 149 -2.96 4.99 -14.34
CA VAL A 149 -2.86 5.20 -15.79
C VAL A 149 -2.13 6.51 -16.10
N LYS A 150 -1.39 6.54 -17.21
CA LYS A 150 -0.72 7.73 -17.72
C LYS A 150 -1.77 8.79 -18.07
N ALA A 151 -1.38 10.06 -17.92
CA ALA A 151 -2.23 11.17 -18.31
C ALA A 151 -2.71 11.01 -19.77
N GLY A 152 -4.00 11.24 -20.01
CA GLY A 152 -4.63 11.10 -21.32
C GLY A 152 -5.21 9.72 -21.66
N HIS A 153 -5.09 8.73 -20.76
CA HIS A 153 -5.63 7.38 -20.94
C HIS A 153 -6.65 7.07 -19.83
N SER A 154 -7.90 7.51 -19.99
CA SER A 154 -8.97 7.39 -18.97
C SER A 154 -9.78 6.10 -19.03
N ASP A 155 -9.69 5.36 -20.13
CA ASP A 155 -10.57 4.21 -20.40
C ASP A 155 -10.05 2.92 -19.76
N THR A 156 -8.81 2.94 -19.23
CA THR A 156 -8.20 1.78 -18.57
C THR A 156 -8.59 1.71 -17.09
N PRO A 157 -9.09 0.55 -16.60
CA PRO A 157 -9.41 0.39 -15.19
C PRO A 157 -8.17 0.52 -14.30
N ASN A 158 -8.29 1.25 -13.18
CA ASN A 158 -7.23 1.39 -12.16
C ASN A 158 -6.87 0.08 -11.43
N ASN A 159 -7.61 -1.01 -11.66
CA ASN A 159 -7.33 -2.32 -11.10
C ASN A 159 -7.49 -3.42 -12.19
N PRO A 160 -6.55 -3.51 -13.14
CA PRO A 160 -6.60 -4.50 -14.21
C PRO A 160 -6.28 -5.91 -13.67
N ASN A 161 -6.87 -6.94 -14.29
CA ASN A 161 -6.36 -8.31 -14.14
C ASN A 161 -5.06 -8.49 -14.94
N ALA A 162 -4.38 -9.63 -14.78
CA ALA A 162 -3.09 -9.84 -15.42
C ALA A 162 -3.14 -9.76 -16.96
N LEU A 163 -4.22 -10.24 -17.59
CA LEU A 163 -4.40 -10.13 -19.04
C LEU A 163 -4.58 -8.67 -19.48
N LYS A 164 -5.42 -7.89 -18.78
CA LYS A 164 -5.63 -6.47 -19.06
C LYS A 164 -4.34 -5.67 -18.87
N PHE A 165 -3.59 -5.97 -17.81
CA PHE A 165 -2.26 -5.38 -17.60
C PHE A 165 -1.33 -5.70 -18.77
N LEU A 166 -1.20 -6.97 -19.18
CA LEU A 166 -0.34 -7.35 -20.31
C LEU A 166 -0.74 -6.65 -21.61
N LYS A 167 -2.05 -6.47 -21.87
CA LYS A 167 -2.54 -5.79 -23.07
C LYS A 167 -2.18 -4.31 -23.09
N ASN A 168 -2.31 -3.64 -21.95
CA ASN A 168 -2.24 -2.18 -21.84
C ASN A 168 -1.06 -1.69 -20.98
N ALA A 169 -0.01 -2.50 -20.81
CA ALA A 169 1.13 -2.20 -19.92
C ALA A 169 1.76 -0.83 -20.19
N GLU A 170 1.80 -0.42 -21.46
CA GLU A 170 2.36 0.86 -21.91
C GLU A 170 1.54 2.07 -21.45
N GLU A 171 0.28 1.88 -21.06
CA GLU A 171 -0.63 2.93 -20.59
C GLU A 171 -0.52 3.17 -19.08
N PHE A 172 0.06 2.24 -18.32
CA PHE A 172 0.22 2.40 -16.87
C PHE A 172 1.50 3.18 -16.53
N ASN A 173 1.47 3.90 -15.40
CA ASN A 173 2.64 4.54 -14.78
C ASN A 173 3.50 3.49 -14.07
N VAL A 174 4.00 2.53 -14.85
CA VAL A 174 5.06 1.62 -14.44
C VAL A 174 6.38 2.14 -14.99
N ASP A 175 7.47 1.94 -14.26
CA ASP A 175 8.83 2.11 -14.77
C ASP A 175 8.90 1.46 -16.15
N ASN A 176 9.58 2.08 -17.13
CA ASN A 176 9.54 1.78 -18.57
C ASN A 176 9.77 0.28 -18.93
N ILE A 177 8.78 -0.55 -18.65
CA ILE A 177 8.80 -2.00 -18.71
C ILE A 177 8.05 -2.36 -19.99
N GLY A 178 8.79 -2.50 -21.09
CA GLY A 178 8.23 -3.06 -22.31
C GLY A 178 7.90 -4.53 -22.08
N VAL A 179 6.66 -4.97 -22.34
CA VAL A 179 6.24 -6.39 -22.26
C VAL A 179 5.63 -6.87 -23.57
N ARG A 180 5.85 -6.12 -24.66
CA ARG A 180 5.18 -6.32 -25.95
C ARG A 180 5.54 -7.67 -26.57
N THR A 181 6.80 -8.07 -26.44
CA THR A 181 7.31 -9.35 -26.95
C THR A 181 6.64 -10.51 -26.22
N TYR A 182 6.56 -10.42 -24.90
CA TYR A 182 5.94 -11.45 -24.08
C TYR A 182 4.44 -11.57 -24.33
N ARG A 183 3.73 -10.44 -24.39
CA ARG A 183 2.31 -10.39 -24.76
C ARG A 183 2.05 -11.13 -26.08
N SER A 184 2.88 -10.86 -27.11
CA SER A 184 2.77 -11.54 -28.40
C SER A 184 2.91 -13.06 -28.27
N GLN A 185 3.86 -13.54 -27.46
CA GLN A 185 4.06 -14.98 -27.21
C GLN A 185 2.85 -15.63 -26.52
N VAL A 186 2.24 -14.95 -25.53
CA VAL A 186 1.04 -15.44 -24.84
C VAL A 186 -0.14 -15.59 -25.81
N THR A 187 -0.36 -14.60 -26.68
CA THR A 187 -1.41 -14.63 -27.71
C THR A 187 -1.16 -15.73 -28.73
N MET A 188 0.07 -15.84 -29.28
CA MET A 188 0.42 -16.90 -30.23
C MET A 188 0.30 -18.31 -29.63
N ALA A 189 0.60 -18.46 -28.33
CA ALA A 189 0.47 -19.72 -27.61
C ALA A 189 -0.98 -20.03 -27.17
N LYS A 190 -1.94 -19.13 -27.43
CA LYS A 190 -3.34 -19.24 -26.98
C LYS A 190 -3.49 -19.45 -25.47
N LYS A 191 -2.67 -18.77 -24.67
CA LYS A 191 -2.64 -18.90 -23.21
C LYS A 191 -3.22 -17.70 -22.47
N GLU A 192 -3.96 -16.84 -23.17
CA GLU A 192 -4.60 -15.66 -22.57
C GLU A 192 -5.54 -16.02 -21.40
N SER A 193 -6.22 -17.16 -21.46
CA SER A 193 -7.11 -17.63 -20.40
C SER A 193 -6.41 -17.83 -19.05
N VAL A 194 -5.10 -18.13 -19.04
CA VAL A 194 -4.32 -18.26 -17.81
C VAL A 194 -4.15 -16.91 -17.11
N TYR A 195 -4.05 -15.83 -17.90
CA TYR A 195 -3.89 -14.46 -17.40
C TYR A 195 -5.24 -13.77 -17.13
N ASP A 196 -6.32 -14.32 -17.66
CA ASP A 196 -7.68 -13.86 -17.39
C ASP A 196 -8.32 -14.56 -16.18
N ALA A 197 -7.72 -15.66 -15.71
CA ALA A 197 -8.21 -16.43 -14.59
C ALA A 197 -8.32 -15.57 -13.32
N ALA A 198 -9.47 -15.67 -12.66
CA ALA A 198 -9.67 -15.05 -11.36
C ALA A 198 -8.77 -15.70 -10.30
N GLY A 199 -8.43 -14.92 -9.27
CA GLY A 199 -7.64 -15.39 -8.13
C GLY A 199 -6.35 -14.61 -7.92
N GLN A 200 -5.64 -14.97 -6.85
CA GLN A 200 -4.35 -14.38 -6.49
C GLN A 200 -3.23 -15.22 -7.12
N HIS A 201 -2.65 -14.70 -8.19
CA HIS A 201 -1.57 -15.35 -8.92
C HIS A 201 -0.35 -14.44 -8.95
N THR A 202 0.85 -15.03 -8.88
CA THR A 202 2.09 -14.30 -9.15
C THR A 202 2.58 -14.70 -10.54
N PHE A 203 2.63 -13.73 -11.44
CA PHE A 203 3.09 -13.91 -12.82
C PHE A 203 4.51 -13.37 -12.96
N LEU A 204 5.43 -14.22 -13.41
CA LEU A 204 6.77 -13.78 -13.79
C LEU A 204 6.75 -13.37 -15.26
N VAL A 205 6.64 -12.06 -15.48
CA VAL A 205 6.54 -11.45 -16.82
C VAL A 205 7.91 -10.91 -17.25
N PRO A 206 8.57 -11.51 -18.25
CA PRO A 206 9.83 -11.00 -18.76
C PRO A 206 9.63 -9.69 -19.52
N VAL A 207 10.54 -8.74 -19.31
CA VAL A 207 10.57 -7.47 -20.03
C VAL A 207 11.24 -7.63 -21.41
N ASP A 208 10.95 -6.72 -22.34
CA ASP A 208 11.43 -6.73 -23.72
C ASP A 208 12.96 -6.75 -23.81
N GLU A 209 13.65 -6.09 -22.87
CA GLU A 209 15.11 -6.15 -22.76
C GLU A 209 15.64 -7.55 -22.49
N GLY A 210 14.91 -8.37 -21.71
CA GLY A 210 15.26 -9.76 -21.43
C GLY A 210 15.25 -10.65 -22.68
N PHE A 211 14.57 -10.25 -23.75
CA PHE A 211 14.58 -10.96 -25.03
C PHE A 211 15.74 -10.55 -25.96
N LYS A 212 16.45 -9.45 -25.66
CA LYS A 212 17.58 -8.96 -26.48
C LYS A 212 18.87 -9.76 -26.27
N CYS A 213 18.99 -10.50 -25.16
CA CYS A 213 20.16 -11.34 -24.86
C CYS A 213 20.23 -12.58 -25.78
N ARG A 214 20.79 -12.38 -26.98
CA ARG A 214 20.97 -13.39 -28.04
C ARG A 214 22.06 -14.45 -27.81
N HIS A 215 22.62 -14.60 -26.61
CA HIS A 215 23.73 -15.54 -26.37
C HIS A 215 23.33 -16.91 -25.76
N TYR A 216 22.06 -17.15 -25.44
CA TYR A 216 21.58 -18.44 -24.94
C TYR A 216 20.72 -19.17 -25.98
N HIS A 217 21.34 -19.52 -27.11
CA HIS A 217 20.65 -20.30 -28.16
C HIS A 217 20.44 -21.79 -27.82
N THR A 218 20.90 -22.29 -26.67
CA THR A 218 20.98 -23.75 -26.47
C THR A 218 20.15 -24.35 -25.33
N MET A 219 19.55 -23.59 -24.40
CA MET A 219 18.82 -24.21 -23.27
C MET A 219 17.47 -23.58 -22.88
N CYS A 220 16.81 -22.86 -23.79
CA CYS A 220 15.48 -22.30 -23.49
C CYS A 220 14.38 -23.29 -23.93
N GLY A 221 14.06 -24.24 -23.04
CA GLY A 221 12.95 -25.19 -23.21
C GLY A 221 11.60 -24.49 -23.39
N ARG A 222 10.60 -25.21 -23.94
CA ARG A 222 9.25 -24.67 -24.23
C ARG A 222 8.56 -24.01 -23.03
N GLN A 223 8.93 -24.34 -21.79
CA GLN A 223 8.35 -23.75 -20.58
C GLN A 223 8.87 -22.33 -20.28
N THR A 224 10.14 -22.03 -20.52
CA THR A 224 10.72 -20.70 -20.23
C THR A 224 10.20 -19.61 -21.17
N ARG A 225 9.66 -19.98 -22.33
CA ARG A 225 9.07 -19.03 -23.30
C ARG A 225 7.66 -18.57 -22.93
N VAL A 226 7.05 -19.08 -21.86
CA VAL A 226 5.66 -18.77 -21.51
C VAL A 226 5.48 -18.27 -20.09
N GLY A 227 6.58 -17.82 -19.47
CA GLY A 227 6.60 -17.35 -18.09
C GLY A 227 6.21 -18.44 -17.09
N VAL A 228 6.46 -18.14 -15.82
CA VAL A 228 6.10 -19.02 -14.72
C VAL A 228 4.91 -18.39 -14.00
N VAL A 229 3.86 -19.18 -13.80
CA VAL A 229 2.71 -18.82 -12.97
C VAL A 229 2.88 -19.54 -11.65
N LEU A 230 2.98 -18.80 -10.56
CA LEU A 230 3.05 -19.36 -9.22
C LEU A 230 1.66 -19.19 -8.58
N PRO A 231 0.91 -20.29 -8.35
CA PRO A 231 -0.31 -20.22 -7.57
C PRO A 231 0.06 -19.91 -6.12
N LYS A 232 -0.69 -19.01 -5.47
CA LYS A 232 -0.62 -18.88 -4.01
C LYS A 232 -1.39 -20.04 -3.38
N SER A 233 -0.68 -20.85 -2.57
CA SER A 233 -1.21 -21.95 -1.75
C SER A 233 -1.97 -21.43 -0.54
#